data_AF-A0A537QH21-F1
#
_entry.id   AF-A0A537QH21-F1
#
_cell.length_a   1.000
_cell.length_b   1.000
_cell.length_c   1.000
_cell.angle_alpha   90.00
_cell.angle_beta   90.00
_cell.angle_gamma   90.00
#
_symmetry.space_group_name_H-M   'P 1'
#
loop_
_entity.id
_entity.type
_entity.pdbx_description
1 polymer ?
#
loop_
_entity_poly.entity_id
_entity_poly.type
_entity_poly.pdbx_seq_one_letter_code
_entity_poly.pdbx_strand_id
1 'polypeptide(L)'
;MAEPERPRPDGSAHAGPLPVEEVEARARRLGITLDRVLEQLYAIAFADIRRVVAWDDGTLTLKASGELLPGDAAAIAEIVASAKDQKIYRVKLHDKTPALALLTRILEKFAKQDEQSDDDGEEARDFLLQELDRLEAEISAEEDNRVPAERDPEAAQ
;
A
#
# COMPACT_ATOMS: atom_id res chain seq x y z
N MET A 1 -32.65 24.18 35.22
CA MET A 1 -32.01 23.10 34.45
C MET A 1 -30.68 23.65 33.98
N ALA A 2 -29.58 23.31 34.66
CA ALA A 2 -28.25 23.77 34.30
C ALA A 2 -27.68 22.80 33.26
N GLU A 3 -27.21 23.35 32.14
CA GLU A 3 -26.58 22.61 31.06
C GLU A 3 -25.26 22.01 31.56
N PRO A 4 -24.97 20.71 31.33
CA PRO A 4 -23.73 20.12 31.80
C PRO A 4 -22.54 20.69 31.01
N GLU A 5 -21.59 21.26 31.76
CA GLU A 5 -20.37 21.85 31.23
C GLU A 5 -19.55 20.78 30.49
N ARG A 6 -19.31 20.99 29.19
CA ARG A 6 -18.47 20.07 28.39
C ARG A 6 -17.02 20.17 28.89
N PRO A 7 -16.34 19.04 29.16
CA PRO A 7 -14.96 19.07 29.60
C PRO A 7 -14.07 19.71 28.54
N ARG A 8 -13.18 20.61 28.98
CA ARG A 8 -12.21 21.27 28.10
C ARG A 8 -11.24 20.22 27.56
N PRO A 9 -10.93 20.19 26.25
CA PRO A 9 -10.01 19.22 25.70
C PRO A 9 -8.63 19.44 26.32
N ASP A 10 -8.11 18.38 26.93
CA ASP A 10 -6.73 18.28 27.35
C ASP A 10 -5.83 18.36 26.12
N GLY A 11 -4.83 19.24 26.20
CA GLY A 11 -3.87 19.45 25.13
C GLY A 11 -2.96 18.23 24.96
N SER A 12 -3.37 17.28 24.13
CA SER A 12 -2.54 16.49 23.20
C SER A 12 -3.29 15.22 22.77
N ALA A 13 -4.36 15.38 22.01
CA ALA A 13 -4.97 14.27 21.30
C ALA A 13 -4.06 13.84 20.14
N HIS A 14 -3.03 13.02 20.41
CA HIS A 14 -2.61 12.06 19.40
C HIS A 14 -3.71 11.00 19.33
N ALA A 15 -4.79 11.34 18.61
CA ALA A 15 -5.73 10.35 18.14
C ALA A 15 -4.91 9.28 17.42
N GLY A 16 -5.12 8.00 17.78
CA GLY A 16 -4.42 6.88 17.19
C GLY A 16 -4.56 6.83 15.66
N PRO A 17 -3.91 5.87 15.00
CA PRO A 17 -4.03 5.74 13.55
C PRO A 17 -5.49 5.69 13.13
N LEU A 18 -5.85 6.50 12.13
CA LEU A 18 -7.20 6.53 11.58
C LEU A 18 -7.55 5.15 11.00
N PRO A 19 -8.83 4.74 11.06
CA PRO A 19 -9.30 3.53 10.37
C PRO A 19 -8.93 3.56 8.88
N VAL A 20 -8.57 2.41 8.32
CA VAL A 20 -8.08 2.28 6.94
C VAL A 20 -9.09 2.82 5.95
N GLU A 21 -10.36 2.53 6.15
CA GLU A 21 -11.48 2.95 5.29
C GLU A 21 -11.59 4.48 5.24
N GLU A 22 -11.33 5.15 6.36
CA GLU A 22 -11.33 6.61 6.42
C GLU A 22 -10.13 7.20 5.67
N VAL A 23 -8.95 6.59 5.81
CA VAL A 23 -7.75 6.99 5.06
C VAL A 23 -7.98 6.82 3.55
N GLU A 24 -8.56 5.70 3.13
CA GLU A 24 -8.89 5.43 1.73
C GLU A 24 -9.93 6.39 1.17
N ALA A 25 -10.98 6.71 1.93
CA ALA A 25 -11.99 7.69 1.53
C ALA A 25 -11.37 9.08 1.34
N ARG A 26 -10.45 9.49 2.22
CA ARG A 26 -9.71 10.75 2.09
C ARG A 26 -8.78 10.73 0.87
N ALA A 27 -8.03 9.65 0.68
CA ALA A 27 -7.12 9.48 -0.46
C ALA A 27 -7.87 9.55 -1.80
N ARG A 28 -9.01 8.85 -1.92
CA ARG A 28 -9.87 8.90 -3.11
C ARG A 28 -10.39 10.30 -3.40
N ARG A 29 -10.89 11.01 -2.39
CA ARG A 29 -11.39 12.39 -2.57
C ARG A 29 -10.31 13.36 -3.05
N LEU A 30 -9.06 13.14 -2.65
CA LEU A 30 -7.91 13.95 -3.07
C LEU A 30 -7.26 13.45 -4.37
N GLY A 31 -7.74 12.33 -4.93
CA GLY A 31 -7.13 11.69 -6.09
C GLY A 31 -5.69 11.22 -5.81
N ILE A 32 -5.41 10.79 -4.59
CA ILE A 32 -4.14 10.18 -4.18
C ILE A 32 -4.26 8.68 -4.49
N THR A 33 -3.85 8.30 -5.70
CA THR A 33 -3.74 6.91 -6.13
C THR A 33 -2.30 6.42 -6.00
N LEU A 34 -2.09 5.10 -5.99
CA LEU A 34 -0.75 4.52 -5.99
C LEU A 34 0.07 5.04 -7.18
N ASP A 35 -0.49 5.02 -8.39
CA ASP A 35 0.17 5.50 -9.60
C ASP A 35 0.62 6.95 -9.46
N ARG A 36 -0.25 7.82 -8.93
CA ARG A 36 0.10 9.23 -8.72
C ARG A 36 1.21 9.39 -7.68
N VAL A 37 1.21 8.60 -6.62
CA VAL A 37 2.31 8.61 -5.63
C VAL A 37 3.61 8.13 -6.27
N LEU A 38 3.57 7.06 -7.07
CA LEU A 38 4.72 6.54 -7.80
C LEU A 38 5.27 7.58 -8.80
N GLU A 39 4.40 8.27 -9.54
CA GLU A 39 4.80 9.35 -10.46
C GLU A 39 5.52 10.50 -9.73
N GLN A 40 5.01 10.92 -8.56
CA GLN A 40 5.65 11.98 -7.77
C GLN A 40 6.99 11.54 -7.18
N LEU A 41 7.06 10.32 -6.64
CA LEU A 41 8.32 9.75 -6.14
C LEU A 41 9.34 9.56 -7.26
N TYR A 42 8.89 9.13 -8.44
CA TYR A 42 9.73 8.99 -9.63
C TYR A 42 10.31 10.34 -10.05
N ALA A 43 9.47 11.38 -10.11
CA ALA A 43 9.89 12.73 -10.47
C ALA A 43 11.04 13.22 -9.58
N ILE A 44 10.96 13.00 -8.27
CA ILE A 44 12.02 13.36 -7.32
C ILE A 44 13.24 12.45 -7.46
N ALA A 45 13.04 11.13 -7.38
CA ALA A 45 14.12 10.14 -7.33
C ALA A 45 15.02 10.20 -8.58
N PHE A 46 14.43 10.43 -9.75
CA PHE A 46 15.12 10.38 -11.04
C PHE A 46 15.31 11.76 -11.68
N ALA A 47 15.10 12.85 -10.92
CA ALA A 47 15.30 14.21 -11.40
C ALA A 47 16.71 14.44 -11.96
N ASP A 48 16.84 15.19 -13.06
CA ASP A 48 18.13 15.65 -13.58
C ASP A 48 18.18 17.18 -13.59
N ILE A 49 19.06 17.75 -12.78
CA ILE A 49 19.20 19.20 -12.63
C ILE A 49 19.55 19.91 -13.96
N ARG A 50 20.20 19.21 -14.90
CA ARG A 50 20.52 19.73 -16.25
C ARG A 50 19.27 19.90 -17.13
N ARG A 51 18.16 19.24 -16.79
CA ARG A 51 16.88 19.45 -17.45
C ARG A 51 16.20 20.73 -16.96
N VAL A 52 16.56 21.23 -15.78
CA VAL A 52 15.94 22.40 -15.13
C VAL A 52 16.76 23.67 -15.33
N VAL A 53 18.08 23.59 -15.14
CA VAL A 53 18.99 24.72 -15.26
C VAL A 53 20.07 24.47 -16.30
N ALA A 54 20.59 25.55 -16.87
CA ALA A 54 21.83 25.59 -17.63
C ALA A 54 22.82 26.47 -16.88
N TRP A 55 24.10 26.09 -16.89
CA TRP A 55 25.14 26.91 -16.31
C TRP A 55 26.44 26.81 -17.12
N ASP A 56 27.14 27.94 -17.21
CA ASP A 56 28.45 28.09 -17.85
C ASP A 56 29.33 28.99 -16.96
N ASP A 57 30.37 29.62 -17.53
CA ASP A 57 31.39 30.44 -16.84
C ASP A 57 30.80 31.64 -16.06
N GLY A 58 30.18 31.34 -14.92
CA GLY A 58 29.65 32.30 -13.95
C GLY A 58 28.16 32.61 -14.08
N THR A 59 27.42 32.02 -15.03
CA THR A 59 25.99 32.29 -15.20
C THR A 59 25.15 31.03 -15.01
N LEU A 60 24.29 31.04 -14.00
CA LEU A 60 23.20 30.09 -13.82
C LEU A 60 21.94 30.65 -14.48
N THR A 61 21.34 29.88 -15.37
CA THR A 61 20.08 30.21 -16.05
C THR A 61 19.05 29.11 -15.78
N LEU A 62 17.90 29.48 -15.23
CA LEU A 62 16.75 28.59 -15.11
C LEU A 62 16.00 28.57 -16.45
N LYS A 63 15.63 27.39 -16.93
CA LYS A 63 14.77 27.28 -18.12
C LYS A 63 13.38 27.81 -17.81
N ALA A 64 12.67 28.31 -18.82
CA ALA A 64 11.32 28.82 -18.62
C ALA A 64 10.40 27.72 -18.09
N SER A 65 9.49 28.07 -17.16
CA SER A 65 8.61 27.07 -16.53
C SER A 65 7.75 26.30 -17.53
N GLY A 66 7.34 26.94 -18.63
CA GLY A 66 6.59 26.30 -19.71
C GLY A 66 7.40 25.31 -20.56
N GLU A 67 8.72 25.31 -20.44
CA GLU A 67 9.62 24.36 -21.10
C GLU A 67 9.97 23.17 -20.21
N LEU A 68 9.69 23.25 -18.91
CA LEU A 68 9.93 22.17 -17.97
C LEU A 68 8.87 21.09 -18.12
N LEU A 69 9.31 19.84 -18.16
CA LEU A 69 8.39 18.72 -18.04
C LEU A 69 7.76 18.72 -16.64
N PRO A 70 6.52 18.23 -16.49
CA PRO A 70 5.84 18.25 -15.19
C PRO A 70 6.64 17.60 -14.06
N GLY A 71 7.34 16.50 -14.34
CA GLY A 71 8.20 15.82 -13.36
C GLY A 71 9.46 16.62 -12.99
N ASP A 72 10.07 17.30 -13.97
CA ASP A 72 11.26 18.12 -13.71
C ASP A 72 10.91 19.33 -12.83
N ALA A 73 9.74 19.94 -13.05
CA ALA A 73 9.23 21.01 -12.22
C ALA A 73 8.84 20.53 -10.80
N ALA A 74 8.19 19.36 -10.69
CA ALA A 74 7.80 18.78 -9.41
C ALA A 74 9.00 18.40 -8.52
N ALA A 75 10.18 18.17 -9.12
CA ALA A 75 11.40 17.87 -8.37
C ALA A 75 12.07 19.10 -7.74
N ILE A 76 11.66 20.32 -8.08
CA ILE A 76 12.26 21.55 -7.58
C ILE A 76 11.80 21.82 -6.15
N ALA A 77 12.75 21.86 -5.21
CA ALA A 77 12.48 22.17 -3.81
C ALA A 77 12.57 23.68 -3.52
N GLU A 78 13.47 24.40 -4.19
CA GLU A 78 13.73 25.80 -3.91
C GLU A 78 14.34 26.51 -5.13
N ILE A 79 13.89 27.73 -5.40
CA ILE A 79 14.53 28.67 -6.34
C ILE A 79 14.83 29.94 -5.55
N VAL A 80 16.08 30.40 -5.62
CA VAL A 80 16.50 31.65 -4.96
C VAL A 80 17.00 32.64 -6.00
N ALA A 81 16.41 33.83 -5.97
CA ALA A 81 16.77 34.97 -6.81
C ALA A 81 17.28 36.12 -5.94
N SER A 82 18.20 36.91 -6.50
CA SER A 82 18.72 38.11 -5.85
C SER A 82 17.64 39.19 -5.77
N ALA A 83 17.46 39.81 -4.61
CA ALA A 83 16.46 40.86 -4.44
C ALA A 83 16.76 42.12 -5.28
N LYS A 84 18.03 42.35 -5.63
CA LYS A 84 18.50 43.58 -6.30
C LYS A 84 18.21 43.57 -7.81
N ASP A 85 18.47 42.45 -8.47
CA ASP A 85 18.44 42.31 -9.93
C ASP A 85 17.54 41.14 -10.39
N GLN A 86 16.88 40.44 -9.46
CA GLN A 86 16.02 39.29 -9.71
C GLN A 86 16.72 38.13 -10.42
N LYS A 87 18.06 38.12 -10.46
CA LYS A 87 18.85 37.05 -11.08
C LYS A 87 18.82 35.80 -10.20
N ILE A 88 18.48 34.66 -10.78
CA ILE A 88 18.53 33.36 -10.10
C ILE A 88 19.98 32.96 -9.91
N TYR A 89 20.35 32.61 -8.68
CA TYR A 89 21.72 32.17 -8.34
C TYR A 89 21.75 30.83 -7.62
N ARG A 90 20.59 30.25 -7.30
CA ARG A 90 20.49 28.92 -6.69
C ARG A 90 19.18 28.25 -7.07
N VAL A 91 19.28 26.98 -7.43
CA VAL A 91 18.16 26.07 -7.61
C VAL A 91 18.48 24.79 -6.86
N LYS A 92 17.56 24.31 -6.03
CA LYS A 92 17.68 23.03 -5.32
C LYS A 92 16.58 22.09 -5.79
N LEU A 93 16.95 20.83 -5.97
CA LEU A 93 15.99 19.74 -6.12
C LEU A 93 15.73 19.09 -4.75
N HIS A 94 14.63 18.38 -4.62
CA HIS A 94 14.37 17.53 -3.46
C HIS A 94 15.47 16.46 -3.30
N ASP A 95 15.69 16.00 -2.07
CA ASP A 95 16.60 14.87 -1.80
C ASP A 95 16.05 13.59 -2.43
N LYS A 96 16.89 12.92 -3.21
CA LYS A 96 16.56 11.67 -3.90
C LYS A 96 16.49 10.48 -2.97
N THR A 97 17.27 10.49 -1.88
CA THR A 97 17.45 9.33 -1.00
C THR A 97 16.13 8.90 -0.34
N PRO A 98 15.33 9.80 0.25
CA PRO A 98 14.05 9.43 0.83
C PRO A 98 13.05 8.92 -0.22
N ALA A 99 13.05 9.52 -1.41
CA ALA A 99 12.15 9.10 -2.48
C ALA A 99 12.49 7.68 -2.98
N LEU A 100 13.79 7.40 -3.19
CA LEU A 100 14.26 6.06 -3.55
C LEU A 100 13.96 5.03 -2.46
N ALA A 101 14.17 5.37 -1.19
CA ALA A 101 13.86 4.47 -0.07
C ALA A 101 12.36 4.12 0.00
N LEU A 102 11.48 5.10 -0.23
CA LEU A 102 10.04 4.86 -0.30
C LEU A 102 9.66 3.98 -1.50
N LEU A 103 10.25 4.22 -2.67
CA LEU A 103 10.05 3.38 -3.85
C LEU A 103 10.48 1.94 -3.58
N THR A 104 11.67 1.71 -3.00
CA THR A 104 12.13 0.38 -2.62
C THR A 104 11.17 -0.30 -1.66
N ARG A 105 10.71 0.40 -0.61
CA ARG A 105 9.74 -0.16 0.36
C ARG A 105 8.41 -0.54 -0.29
N ILE A 106 7.94 0.25 -1.25
CA ILE A 106 6.72 -0.07 -2.01
C ILE A 106 6.94 -1.34 -2.83
N LEU A 107 8.07 -1.46 -3.55
CA LEU A 107 8.40 -2.64 -4.35
C LEU A 107 8.59 -3.90 -3.50
N GLU A 108 9.28 -3.80 -2.37
CA GLU A 108 9.44 -4.90 -1.40
C GLU A 108 8.10 -5.38 -0.86
N LYS A 109 7.14 -4.47 -0.63
CA LYS A 109 5.80 -4.84 -0.17
C LYS A 109 5.09 -5.72 -1.21
N PHE A 110 5.24 -5.42 -2.49
CA PHE A 110 4.66 -6.24 -3.55
C PHE A 110 5.34 -7.62 -3.66
N ALA A 111 6.67 -7.69 -3.57
CA ALA A 111 7.38 -8.96 -3.62
C ALA A 111 7.01 -9.92 -2.46
N LYS A 112 6.79 -9.38 -1.25
CA LYS A 112 6.39 -10.19 -0.08
C LYS A 112 4.98 -10.74 -0.17
N GLN A 113 4.08 -10.09 -0.92
CA GLN A 113 2.72 -10.62 -1.11
C GLN A 113 2.72 -11.91 -1.92
N ASP A 114 3.68 -12.08 -2.83
CA ASP A 114 3.80 -13.29 -3.65
C ASP A 114 4.35 -14.48 -2.86
N GLU A 115 5.11 -14.24 -1.78
CA GLU A 115 5.67 -15.31 -0.92
C GLU A 115 4.67 -15.82 0.13
N GLN A 116 3.60 -15.06 0.39
CA GLN A 116 2.66 -15.33 1.50
C GLN A 116 1.44 -16.17 1.09
N SER A 117 1.45 -16.77 -0.11
CA SER A 117 0.35 -17.62 -0.60
C SER A 117 0.47 -19.10 -0.26
N ASP A 118 1.58 -19.53 0.35
CA ASP A 118 1.93 -20.96 0.35
C ASP A 118 1.71 -21.68 1.71
N ASP A 119 1.47 -20.95 2.81
CA ASP A 119 1.37 -21.53 4.16
C ASP A 119 -0.09 -21.82 4.58
N ASP A 120 -1.01 -20.88 4.34
CA ASP A 120 -2.43 -21.02 4.72
C ASP A 120 -3.16 -22.14 3.95
N GLY A 121 -2.65 -22.49 2.75
CA GLY A 121 -3.23 -23.55 1.91
C GLY A 121 -2.91 -24.96 2.39
N GLU A 122 -1.74 -25.17 2.98
CA GLU A 122 -1.31 -26.48 3.50
C GLU A 122 -2.08 -26.83 4.77
N GLU A 123 -2.22 -25.90 5.72
CA GLU A 123 -2.98 -26.13 6.96
C GLU A 123 -4.47 -26.42 6.67
N ALA A 124 -5.07 -25.68 5.73
CA ALA A 124 -6.46 -25.91 5.33
C ALA A 124 -6.65 -27.26 4.63
N ARG A 125 -5.69 -27.66 3.78
CA ARG A 125 -5.71 -28.96 3.11
C ARG A 125 -5.56 -30.10 4.10
N ASP A 126 -4.64 -29.98 5.07
CA ASP A 126 -4.38 -31.02 6.06
C ASP A 126 -5.57 -31.19 7.02
N PHE A 127 -6.21 -30.09 7.41
CA PHE A 127 -7.48 -30.14 8.15
C PHE A 127 -8.58 -30.87 7.37
N LEU A 128 -8.74 -30.57 6.08
CA LEU A 128 -9.76 -31.22 5.25
C LEU A 128 -9.48 -32.72 5.06
N LEU A 129 -8.22 -33.13 4.94
CA LEU A 129 -7.84 -34.54 4.85
C LEU A 129 -8.17 -35.28 6.14
N GLN A 130 -7.84 -34.71 7.30
CA GLN A 130 -8.18 -35.31 8.60
C GLN A 130 -9.68 -35.46 8.80
N GLU A 131 -10.47 -34.47 8.38
CA GLU A 131 -11.91 -34.53 8.53
C GLU A 131 -12.56 -35.51 7.55
N LEU A 132 -11.99 -35.69 6.35
CA LEU A 132 -12.40 -36.77 5.43
C LEU A 132 -12.10 -38.15 6.00
N ASP A 133 -10.90 -38.38 6.54
CA ASP A 133 -10.53 -39.66 7.18
C ASP A 133 -11.46 -39.98 8.36
N ARG A 134 -11.81 -38.96 9.15
CA ARG A 134 -12.76 -39.10 10.26
C ARG A 134 -14.16 -39.50 9.76
N LEU A 135 -14.67 -38.84 8.73
CA LEU A 135 -15.97 -39.15 8.16
C LEU A 135 -16.00 -40.53 7.52
N GLU A 136 -14.90 -40.95 6.87
CA GLU A 136 -14.78 -42.30 6.31
C GLU A 136 -14.83 -43.36 7.42
N ALA A 137 -14.15 -43.12 8.56
CA ALA A 137 -14.22 -44.00 9.72
C ALA A 137 -15.63 -44.04 10.34
N GLU A 138 -16.34 -42.91 10.39
CA GLU A 138 -17.71 -42.82 10.90
C GLU A 138 -18.69 -43.57 9.98
N ILE A 139 -18.58 -43.40 8.67
CA ILE A 139 -19.38 -44.11 7.67
C ILE A 139 -19.11 -45.62 7.74
N SER A 140 -17.86 -46.05 7.81
CA SER A 140 -17.51 -47.47 7.92
C SER A 140 -18.05 -48.09 9.20
N ALA A 141 -18.06 -47.36 10.32
CA ALA A 141 -18.63 -47.82 11.58
C ALA A 141 -20.17 -47.90 11.54
N GLU A 142 -20.83 -46.98 10.83
CA GLU A 142 -22.27 -47.02 10.59
C GLU A 142 -22.68 -48.18 9.66
N GLU A 143 -21.85 -48.50 8.66
CA GLU A 143 -22.07 -49.63 7.75
C GLU A 143 -21.88 -50.98 8.43
N ASP A 144 -20.87 -51.12 9.32
CA ASP A 144 -20.66 -52.34 10.11
C ASP A 144 -21.75 -52.56 11.18
N ASN A 145 -22.38 -51.50 11.67
CA ASN A 145 -23.48 -51.57 12.63
C ASN A 145 -24.86 -51.74 11.97
N ARG A 146 -24.93 -51.78 10.63
CA ARG A 146 -26.16 -52.11 9.91
C ARG A 146 -26.41 -53.62 10.01
N VAL A 147 -27.42 -53.98 10.82
CA VAL A 147 -27.91 -55.37 10.88
C VAL A 147 -28.30 -55.82 9.47
N PRO A 148 -27.82 -56.99 8.98
CA PRO A 148 -28.23 -57.48 7.67
C PRO A 148 -29.75 -57.66 7.68
N ALA A 149 -30.43 -57.01 6.72
CA ALA A 149 -31.88 -57.15 6.54
C ALA A 149 -32.23 -58.64 6.56
N GLU A 150 -33.09 -59.05 7.50
CA GLU A 150 -33.57 -60.41 7.63
C GLU A 150 -34.04 -60.89 6.25
N ARG A 151 -33.36 -61.91 5.72
CA ARG A 151 -33.87 -62.65 4.57
C ARG A 151 -35.14 -63.34 5.02
N ASP A 152 -36.25 -62.85 4.53
CA ASP A 152 -37.58 -63.43 4.71
C ASP A 152 -37.55 -64.92 4.31
N PRO A 153 -37.78 -65.86 5.25
CA PRO A 153 -37.72 -67.28 4.95
C PRO A 153 -39.09 -67.76 4.45
N GLU A 154 -39.57 -67.23 3.34
CA GLU A 154 -40.77 -67.74 2.67
C GLU A 154 -40.49 -67.99 1.18
N ALA A 155 -39.51 -68.86 0.92
CA ALA A 155 -39.28 -69.45 -0.39
C ALA A 155 -38.71 -70.87 -0.25
N ALA A 156 -39.46 -71.77 0.40
CA ALA A 156 -39.25 -73.21 0.26
C ALA A 156 -40.55 -73.98 0.53
N GLN A 157 -41.32 -74.13 -0.55
CA GLN A 157 -42.22 -75.24 -0.91
C GLN A 157 -43.33 -75.66 0.06
#